data_AF-A0A1F6NAS2-F1
#
_entry.id   AF-A0A1F6NAS2-F1
#
_cell.length_a   1.000
_cell.length_b   1.000
_cell.length_c   1.000
_cell.angle_alpha   90.00
_cell.angle_beta   90.00
_cell.angle_gamma   90.00
#
_symmetry.space_group_name_H-M   'P 1'
#
loop_
_entity.id
_entity.type
_entity.pdbx_description
1 polymer ?
#
loop_
_entity_poly.entity_id
_entity_poly.type
_entity_poly.pdbx_seq_one_letter_code
_entity_poly.pdbx_strand_id
1 'polypeptide(L)'
;MWHGKNSRRAELLKVTSLDFAQDDELINEIKTDYDFIRNKLITQGFEALTGTDGKWIQARTKGIGGINPRTGKRRPITRAFYARTTLVKKIFETAR
;
A
#
# COMPACT_ATOMS: atom_id res chain seq x y z
N MET A 1 -23.55 1.99 0.75
CA MET A 1 -23.69 3.40 1.17
C MET A 1 -22.88 3.63 2.46
N TRP A 2 -22.57 4.86 2.88
CA TRP A 2 -21.94 5.07 4.20
C TRP A 2 -22.99 4.89 5.30
N HIS A 3 -22.66 4.10 6.34
CA HIS A 3 -23.59 3.77 7.44
C HIS A 3 -23.12 4.27 8.81
N GLY A 4 -22.13 5.16 8.86
CA GLY A 4 -21.57 5.68 10.10
C GLY A 4 -20.38 4.87 10.64
N LYS A 5 -19.69 5.49 11.60
CA LYS A 5 -18.52 4.91 12.28
C LYS A 5 -18.96 3.70 13.12
N ASN A 6 -18.17 2.62 13.10
CA ASN A 6 -18.46 1.36 13.82
C ASN A 6 -19.75 0.64 13.39
N SER A 7 -20.27 0.94 12.19
CA SER A 7 -21.40 0.19 11.62
C SER A 7 -21.06 -1.31 11.53
N ARG A 8 -22.03 -2.15 11.89
CA ARG A 8 -21.97 -3.61 11.69
C ARG A 8 -22.44 -4.05 10.30
N ARG A 9 -22.87 -3.09 9.46
CA ARG A 9 -23.36 -3.30 8.10
C ARG A 9 -22.41 -2.71 7.07
N ALA A 10 -22.15 -3.46 6.01
CA ALA A 10 -21.48 -3.02 4.80
C ALA A 10 -22.26 -3.53 3.57
N GLU A 11 -22.16 -2.81 2.47
CA GLU A 11 -22.82 -3.13 1.20
C GLU A 11 -21.77 -3.15 0.08
N LEU A 12 -21.81 -4.16 -0.79
CA LEU A 12 -21.01 -4.18 -2.00
C LEU A 12 -21.61 -3.21 -3.02
N LEU A 13 -20.86 -2.18 -3.40
CA LEU A 13 -21.37 -1.14 -4.32
C LEU A 13 -20.94 -1.33 -5.77
N LYS A 14 -19.67 -1.70 -5.98
CA LYS A 14 -19.11 -1.90 -7.30
C LYS A 14 -17.98 -2.92 -7.21
N VAL A 15 -17.92 -3.77 -8.24
CA VAL A 15 -16.77 -4.62 -8.54
C VAL A 15 -16.14 -4.05 -9.81
N THR A 16 -14.82 -4.06 -9.87
CA THR A 16 -14.06 -3.62 -11.05
C THR A 16 -12.92 -4.59 -11.30
N SER A 17 -12.57 -4.78 -12.58
CA SER A 17 -11.35 -5.45 -12.97
C SER A 17 -10.20 -4.45 -13.00
N LEU A 18 -9.00 -4.92 -12.69
CA LEU A 18 -7.74 -4.25 -12.95
C LEU A 18 -6.89 -5.27 -13.72
N ASP A 19 -6.56 -4.94 -14.97
CA ASP A 19 -5.67 -5.76 -15.78
C ASP A 19 -4.24 -5.21 -15.75
N PHE A 20 -3.25 -6.09 -15.85
CA PHE A 20 -1.83 -5.76 -15.82
C PHE A 20 -1.23 -5.82 -17.24
N ALA A 21 -1.90 -5.18 -18.21
CA ALA A 21 -1.35 -5.07 -19.55
C ALA A 21 -0.02 -4.31 -19.53
N GLN A 22 0.98 -4.79 -20.28
CA GLN A 22 2.35 -4.25 -20.22
C GLN A 22 2.45 -2.81 -20.76
N ASP A 23 1.53 -2.42 -21.64
CA ASP A 23 1.43 -1.09 -22.24
C ASP A 23 0.52 -0.14 -21.44
N ASP A 24 -0.12 -0.62 -20.37
CA ASP A 24 -0.93 0.25 -19.51
C ASP A 24 -0.03 1.23 -18.74
N GLU A 25 -0.28 2.52 -18.95
CA GLU A 25 0.47 3.62 -18.34
C GLU A 25 0.44 3.55 -16.80
N LEU A 26 -0.72 3.29 -16.21
CA LEU A 26 -0.86 3.20 -14.75
C LEU A 26 -0.06 2.02 -14.20
N ILE A 27 -0.07 0.88 -14.87
CA ILE A 27 0.72 -0.30 -14.48
C ILE A 27 2.23 -0.01 -14.57
N ASN A 28 2.68 0.71 -15.61
CA ASN A 28 4.07 1.13 -15.75
C ASN A 28 4.50 2.12 -14.66
N GLU A 29 3.61 3.03 -14.23
CA GLU A 29 3.88 3.91 -13.09
C GLU A 29 3.96 3.11 -11.77
N ILE A 30 3.09 2.12 -11.54
CA ILE A 30 3.16 1.23 -10.37
C ILE A 30 4.46 0.42 -10.38
N LYS A 31 4.88 -0.07 -11.54
CA LYS A 31 6.17 -0.76 -11.70
C LYS A 31 7.34 0.14 -11.32
N THR A 32 7.30 1.41 -11.74
CA THR A 32 8.33 2.41 -11.41
C THR A 32 8.44 2.60 -9.90
N ASP A 33 7.32 2.71 -9.19
CA ASP A 33 7.32 2.76 -7.73
C ASP A 33 7.92 1.51 -7.08
N TYR A 34 7.55 0.32 -7.58
CA TYR A 34 8.07 -0.95 -7.08
C TYR A 34 9.58 -1.03 -7.24
N ASP A 35 10.09 -0.71 -8.43
CA ASP A 35 11.52 -0.76 -8.73
C ASP A 35 12.30 0.27 -7.91
N PHE A 36 11.76 1.48 -7.74
CA PHE A 36 12.32 2.50 -6.85
C PHE A 36 12.44 2.00 -5.41
N ILE A 37 11.35 1.48 -4.84
CA ILE A 37 11.31 0.99 -3.45
C ILE A 37 12.25 -0.20 -3.27
N ARG A 38 12.24 -1.14 -4.23
CA ARG A 38 13.12 -2.31 -4.22
C ARG A 38 14.58 -1.91 -4.28
N ASN A 39 14.95 -0.99 -5.17
CA ASN A 39 16.33 -0.52 -5.29
C ASN A 39 16.79 0.19 -4.02
N LYS A 40 15.93 1.03 -3.42
CA LYS A 40 16.20 1.69 -2.14
C LYS A 40 16.44 0.68 -1.02
N LEU A 41 15.63 -0.38 -0.94
CA LEU A 41 15.83 -1.47 0.03
C LEU A 41 17.20 -2.17 -0.16
N ILE A 42 17.55 -2.50 -1.41
CA ILE A 42 18.80 -3.20 -1.72
C ILE A 42 20.03 -2.33 -1.39
N THR A 43 19.96 -1.04 -1.71
CA THR A 43 21.14 -0.15 -1.67
C THR A 43 21.29 0.61 -0.34
N GLN A 44 20.19 0.88 0.35
CA GLN A 44 20.16 1.70 1.57
C GLN A 44 19.66 0.93 2.81
N GLY A 45 19.12 -0.27 2.62
CA GLY A 45 18.67 -1.13 3.70
C GLY A 45 17.25 -0.84 4.20
N PHE A 46 16.79 -1.67 5.15
CA PHE A 46 15.41 -1.71 5.62
C PHE A 46 14.93 -0.40 6.28
N GLU A 47 15.78 0.23 7.09
CA GLU A 47 15.41 1.43 7.85
C GLU A 47 15.29 2.69 6.96
N ALA A 48 15.81 2.65 5.73
CA ALA A 48 15.65 3.74 4.76
C ALA A 48 14.24 3.79 4.15
N LEU A 49 13.45 2.72 4.23
CA LEU A 49 12.09 2.67 3.67
C LEU A 49 11.12 3.52 4.49
N THR A 50 10.44 4.45 3.82
CA THR A 50 9.50 5.38 4.44
C THR A 50 8.12 5.32 3.78
N GLY A 51 7.11 5.80 4.50
CA GLY A 51 5.75 5.92 3.94
C GLY A 51 5.58 6.99 2.88
N THR A 52 6.61 7.80 2.61
CA THR A 52 6.60 8.79 1.53
C THR A 52 7.08 8.20 0.21
N ASP A 53 7.65 7.00 0.22
CA ASP A 53 8.12 6.35 -0.98
C ASP A 53 6.96 5.98 -1.91
N GLY A 54 7.18 6.17 -3.23
CA GLY A 54 6.26 5.85 -4.33
C GLY A 54 5.02 6.74 -4.44
N LYS A 55 4.56 6.94 -5.68
CA LYS A 55 3.41 7.78 -6.06
C LYS A 55 2.06 7.07 -5.86
N TRP A 56 2.01 5.77 -6.14
CA TRP A 56 0.83 4.91 -6.15
C TRP A 56 0.90 3.79 -5.12
N ILE A 57 2.07 3.18 -4.94
CA ILE A 57 2.31 2.18 -3.90
C ILE A 57 3.41 2.66 -2.95
N GLN A 58 3.37 2.17 -1.71
CA GLN A 58 4.32 2.57 -0.66
C GLN A 58 4.69 1.38 0.21
N ALA A 59 5.92 1.35 0.73
CA ALA A 59 6.35 0.41 1.75
C ALA A 59 5.97 0.95 3.15
N ARG A 60 5.09 0.26 3.87
CA ARG A 60 4.68 0.64 5.23
C ARG A 60 4.89 -0.49 6.22
N THR A 61 5.07 -0.13 7.48
CA THR A 61 5.12 -1.09 8.58
C THR A 61 3.87 -1.95 8.59
N LYS A 62 4.07 -3.28 8.56
CA LYS A 62 2.99 -4.26 8.69
C LYS A 62 2.97 -4.78 10.13
N GLY A 63 1.80 -4.70 10.77
CA GLY A 63 1.61 -5.12 12.16
C GLY A 63 1.87 -4.00 13.17
N ILE A 64 1.91 -4.37 14.45
CA ILE A 64 1.94 -3.42 15.59
C ILE A 64 3.26 -2.65 15.68
N GLY A 65 4.39 -3.25 15.30
CA GLY A 65 5.72 -2.65 15.50
C GLY A 65 6.01 -2.31 16.97
N GLY A 66 6.97 -1.39 17.21
CA GLY A 66 7.21 -0.82 18.54
C GLY A 66 7.82 -1.77 19.58
N ILE A 67 7.71 -1.39 20.86
CA ILE A 67 8.16 -2.18 22.02
C ILE A 67 6.99 -3.00 22.58
N ASN A 68 7.23 -4.26 22.93
CA ASN A 68 6.24 -5.07 23.63
C ASN A 68 6.12 -4.59 25.09
N PRO A 69 4.94 -4.11 25.54
CA PRO A 69 4.78 -3.54 26.87
C PRO A 69 4.92 -4.58 28.00
N ARG A 70 4.80 -5.87 27.70
CA ARG A 70 4.95 -6.95 28.69
C ARG A 70 6.38 -7.43 28.84
N THR A 71 7.18 -7.38 27.76
CA THR A 71 8.54 -7.96 27.75
C THR A 71 9.65 -6.92 27.61
N GLY A 72 9.32 -5.67 27.29
CA GLY A 72 10.28 -4.61 27.01
C GLY A 72 11.07 -4.78 25.71
N LYS A 73 10.84 -5.87 24.95
CA LYS A 73 11.59 -6.16 23.72
C LYS A 73 10.95 -5.52 22.49
N ARG A 74 11.78 -5.04 21.56
CA ARG A 74 11.32 -4.54 20.24
C ARG A 74 10.63 -5.68 19.48
N ARG A 75 9.43 -5.43 18.98
CA ARG A 75 8.70 -6.38 18.14
C ARG A 75 9.33 -6.45 16.74
N PRO A 76 9.27 -7.59 16.05
CA PRO A 76 9.67 -7.67 14.65
C PRO A 76 8.94 -6.61 13.83
N ILE A 77 9.69 -5.87 13.03
CA ILE A 77 9.14 -4.88 12.11
C ILE A 77 9.26 -5.45 10.72
N THR A 78 8.15 -5.64 10.05
CA THR A 78 8.11 -6.01 8.63
C THR A 78 7.54 -4.85 7.81
N ARG A 79 7.79 -4.87 6.51
CA ARG A 79 7.17 -3.95 5.56
C ARG A 79 6.25 -4.73 4.63
N ALA A 80 5.18 -4.09 4.19
CA ALA A 80 4.34 -4.56 3.09
C ALA A 80 4.11 -3.41 2.11
N PHE A 81 3.82 -3.76 0.85
CA PHE A 81 3.34 -2.80 -0.14
C PHE A 81 1.88 -2.49 0.12
N TYR A 82 1.55 -1.21 0.19
CA TYR A 82 0.19 -0.71 0.30
C TYR A 82 -0.13 0.15 -0.91
N ALA A 83 -1.26 -0.10 -1.54
CA ALA A 83 -1.85 0.84 -2.48
C ALA A 83 -2.23 2.13 -1.75
N ARG A 84 -1.86 3.28 -2.31
CA ARG A 84 -2.36 4.58 -1.84
C ARG A 84 -3.83 4.72 -2.19
N THR A 85 -4.56 5.48 -1.39
CA THR A 85 -5.97 5.77 -1.65
C THR A 85 -6.19 6.46 -2.99
N THR A 86 -5.21 7.24 -3.46
CA THR A 86 -5.18 7.85 -4.80
C THR A 86 -5.14 6.80 -5.92
N LEU A 87 -4.36 5.72 -5.77
CA LEU A 87 -4.35 4.61 -6.73
C LEU A 87 -5.73 3.94 -6.78
N VAL A 88 -6.29 3.60 -5.61
CA VAL A 88 -7.62 2.96 -5.53
C VAL A 88 -8.68 3.84 -6.19
N LYS A 89 -8.67 5.16 -5.93
CA LYS A 89 -9.56 6.12 -6.59
C LYS A 89 -9.39 6.09 -8.11
N LYS A 90 -8.15 6.14 -8.61
CA LYS A 90 -7.85 6.12 -10.04
C LYS A 90 -8.39 4.84 -10.72
N ILE A 91 -8.21 3.66 -10.11
CA ILE A 91 -8.73 2.39 -10.64
C ILE A 91 -10.24 2.46 -10.87
N PHE A 92 -10.99 2.99 -9.89
CA PHE A 92 -12.46 3.11 -10.02
C PHE A 92 -12.91 4.20 -11.00
N GLU A 93 -12.08 5.21 -11.28
CA GLU A 93 -12.33 6.26 -12.27
C GLU A 93 -12.09 5.76 -13.69
N THR A 94 -11.02 5.01 -13.92
CA THR A 94 -10.69 4.48 -15.26
C THR A 94 -11.64 3.36 -15.70
N ALA A 95 -12.19 2.61 -14.75
CA ALA A 95 -13.15 1.54 -15.04
C ALA A 95 -14.62 2.00 -15.14
N ARG A 96 -14.86 3.25 -15.55
CA ARG A 96 -16.19 3.78 -15.87
C ARG A 96 -16.34 3.82 -17.38
#